data_AF-A0A1Y5JUD2-F1
#
_entry.id   AF-A0A1Y5JUD2-F1
#
_cell.length_a   1.000
_cell.length_b   1.000
_cell.length_c   1.000
_cell.angle_alpha   90.00
_cell.angle_beta   90.00
_cell.angle_gamma   90.00
#
_symmetry.space_group_name_H-M   'P 1'
#
loop_
_entity.id
_entity.type
_entity.pdbx_description
1 polymer ?
#
loop_
_entity_poly.entity_id
_entity_poly.type
_entity_poly.pdbx_seq_one_letter_code
_entity_poly.pdbx_strand_id
1 'polypeptide(L)'
;MVLLRRPILGTKAGVETNLSASVRIRPTEELIGLALEKRLRQKRSTAYTEAMTKLDAGGVVCHSETVRELIQTISNEFPELKPHQFPIGIISKCYLGSPYEVHVLDTALEIVEHYKVGQSLPSGMEKGRALALHPGYLYIEIFSNSICAVSKSGNTSIIQG
;
A
#
# COMPACT_ATOMS: atom_id res chain seq x y z
N MET A 1 53.64 63.04 25.23
CA MET A 1 54.16 61.68 25.51
C MET A 1 53.31 60.68 24.74
N VAL A 2 53.99 59.75 24.08
CA VAL A 2 53.56 58.84 23.02
C VAL A 2 52.47 57.84 23.47
N LEU A 3 51.43 57.57 22.66
CA LEU A 3 51.15 56.27 21.99
C LEU A 3 49.68 56.13 21.55
N LEU A 4 49.49 55.95 20.24
CA LEU A 4 48.33 55.31 19.64
C LEU A 4 48.20 53.86 20.13
N ARG A 5 46.96 53.39 20.32
CA ARG A 5 46.57 52.01 19.96
C ARG A 5 45.19 52.01 19.32
N ARG A 6 45.12 51.53 18.08
CA ARG A 6 43.91 51.09 17.36
C ARG A 6 43.70 49.55 17.58
N PRO A 7 42.76 48.88 16.90
CA PRO A 7 41.49 48.37 17.45
C PRO A 7 41.44 46.83 17.47
N ILE A 8 40.37 46.20 17.98
CA ILE A 8 40.09 44.78 17.67
C ILE A 8 38.59 44.50 17.51
N LEU A 9 38.23 44.33 16.23
CA LEU A 9 37.22 43.43 15.65
C LEU A 9 36.27 42.70 16.63
N GLY A 10 34.98 43.04 16.55
CA GLY A 10 33.89 42.21 17.05
C GLY A 10 33.66 41.01 16.12
N THR A 11 34.02 39.82 16.59
CA THR A 11 33.68 38.53 15.98
C THR A 11 32.18 38.26 16.10
N LYS A 12 31.47 38.25 14.98
CA LYS A 12 30.13 37.67 14.88
C LYS A 12 30.25 36.15 14.86
N ALA A 13 29.84 35.49 15.93
CA ALA A 13 29.57 34.05 15.93
C ALA A 13 28.20 33.82 15.26
N GLY A 14 28.20 33.55 13.96
CA GLY A 14 27.08 32.92 13.28
C GLY A 14 27.14 31.42 13.54
N VAL A 15 26.23 30.91 14.37
CA VAL A 15 26.06 29.47 14.60
C VAL A 15 25.43 28.87 13.34
N GLU A 16 26.23 28.20 12.53
CA GLU A 16 25.72 27.30 11.50
C GLU A 16 25.20 26.03 12.18
N THR A 17 23.88 25.96 12.36
CA THR A 17 23.20 24.74 12.80
C THR A 17 23.19 23.76 11.64
N ASN A 18 24.18 22.89 11.59
CA ASN A 18 24.12 21.69 10.75
C ASN A 18 23.01 20.77 11.31
N LEU A 19 21.80 20.83 10.73
CA LEU A 19 20.79 19.80 10.89
C LEU A 19 21.27 18.54 10.14
N SER A 20 22.08 17.75 10.83
CA SER A 20 22.28 16.34 10.48
C SER A 20 20.96 15.62 10.70
N ALA A 21 20.20 15.43 9.62
CA ALA A 21 19.07 14.51 9.57
C ALA A 21 19.61 13.09 9.69
N SER A 22 19.97 12.69 10.90
CA SER A 22 20.13 11.29 11.24
C SER A 22 18.78 10.62 11.02
N VAL A 23 18.71 9.78 9.99
CA VAL A 23 17.61 8.85 9.79
C VAL A 23 17.54 8.00 11.05
N ARG A 24 16.64 8.38 11.96
CA ARG A 24 16.34 7.57 13.14
C ARG A 24 15.67 6.31 12.61
N ILE A 25 16.45 5.25 12.41
CA ILE A 25 15.93 3.91 12.20
C ILE A 25 15.26 3.55 13.53
N ARG A 26 13.96 3.87 13.64
CA ARG A 26 13.14 3.40 14.74
C ARG A 26 12.98 1.90 14.53
N PRO A 27 13.20 1.06 15.55
CA PRO A 27 12.79 -0.33 15.47
C PRO A 27 11.32 -0.37 15.10
N THR A 28 10.97 -1.01 13.99
CA THR A 28 9.59 -1.20 13.57
C THR A 28 8.96 -2.20 14.54
N GLU A 29 8.48 -1.70 15.68
CA GLU A 29 7.65 -2.46 16.60
C GLU A 29 6.46 -3.01 15.81
N GLU A 30 6.23 -4.32 15.94
CA GLU A 30 5.14 -4.98 15.26
C GLU A 30 3.81 -4.39 15.72
N LEU A 31 2.97 -4.00 14.76
CA LEU A 31 1.61 -3.56 15.08
C LEU A 31 0.79 -4.76 15.55
N ILE A 32 0.22 -4.67 16.74
CA ILE A 32 -0.63 -5.72 17.30
C ILE A 32 -1.96 -5.14 17.79
N GLY A 33 -2.99 -5.99 17.87
CA GLY A 33 -4.32 -5.65 18.38
C GLY A 33 -4.91 -4.39 17.74
N LEU A 34 -5.34 -3.45 18.58
CA LEU A 34 -5.99 -2.20 18.15
C LEU A 34 -5.12 -1.34 17.23
N ALA A 35 -3.79 -1.40 17.35
CA ALA A 35 -2.90 -0.63 16.49
C ALA A 35 -2.90 -1.17 15.05
N LEU A 36 -2.86 -2.49 14.90
CA LEU A 36 -2.99 -3.15 13.60
C LEU A 36 -4.36 -2.88 12.99
N GLU A 37 -5.43 -3.05 13.76
CA GLU A 37 -6.78 -2.79 13.23
C GLU A 37 -6.97 -1.34 12.80
N LYS A 38 -6.44 -0.39 13.59
CA LYS A 38 -6.45 1.04 13.22
C LYS A 38 -5.70 1.26 11.92
N ARG A 39 -4.55 0.60 11.73
CA ARG A 39 -3.75 0.71 10.50
C ARG A 39 -4.49 0.15 9.30
N LEU A 40 -5.16 -0.99 9.42
CA LEU A 40 -5.92 -1.58 8.32
C LEU A 40 -7.11 -0.70 7.91
N ARG A 41 -7.73 0.02 8.86
CA ARG A 41 -8.82 0.99 8.63
C ARG A 41 -8.35 2.34 8.05
N GLN A 42 -7.04 2.56 7.90
CA GLN A 42 -6.56 3.77 7.27
C GLN A 42 -6.80 3.71 5.76
N LYS A 43 -7.10 4.88 5.22
CA LYS A 43 -7.21 5.12 3.79
C LYS A 43 -5.95 4.64 3.07
N ARG A 44 -6.13 3.91 1.96
CA ARG A 44 -5.03 3.52 1.07
C ARG A 44 -4.48 4.71 0.30
N SER A 45 -3.18 4.70 0.02
CA SER A 45 -2.55 5.76 -0.76
C SER A 45 -3.11 5.83 -2.19
N THR A 46 -3.03 7.01 -2.79
CA THR A 46 -3.45 7.20 -4.18
C THR A 46 -2.58 6.35 -5.12
N ALA A 47 -1.26 6.32 -4.87
CA ALA A 47 -0.30 5.51 -5.60
C ALA A 47 -0.70 4.02 -5.60
N TYR A 48 -1.10 3.49 -4.45
CA TYR A 48 -1.59 2.11 -4.31
C TYR A 48 -2.87 1.87 -5.14
N THR A 49 -3.88 2.72 -5.01
CA THR A 49 -5.14 2.56 -5.78
C THR A 49 -4.94 2.67 -7.29
N GLU A 50 -4.06 3.57 -7.73
CA GLU A 50 -3.71 3.73 -9.15
C GLU A 50 -2.93 2.52 -9.66
N ALA A 51 -1.98 1.99 -8.87
CA ALA A 51 -1.22 0.81 -9.22
C ALA A 51 -2.14 -0.41 -9.44
N MET A 52 -3.08 -0.63 -8.53
CA MET A 52 -4.07 -1.71 -8.65
C MET A 52 -4.97 -1.56 -9.87
N THR A 53 -5.38 -0.34 -10.20
CA THR A 53 -6.19 -0.08 -11.40
C THR A 53 -5.40 -0.36 -12.69
N LYS A 54 -4.11 -0.04 -12.71
CA LYS A 54 -3.23 -0.31 -13.86
C LYS A 54 -2.99 -1.80 -14.07
N LEU A 55 -2.90 -2.58 -12.99
CA LEU A 55 -2.76 -4.04 -13.07
C LEU A 55 -4.00 -4.71 -13.69
N ASP A 56 -5.20 -4.27 -13.29
CA ASP A 56 -6.48 -4.82 -13.77
C ASP A 56 -6.80 -4.46 -15.25
N ALA A 57 -6.20 -3.40 -15.78
CA ALA A 57 -6.45 -2.95 -17.16
C ALA A 57 -5.96 -3.91 -18.27
N GLY A 58 -5.36 -5.06 -17.92
CA GLY A 58 -5.31 -6.28 -18.74
C GLY A 58 -4.69 -6.20 -20.15
N GLY A 59 -4.05 -5.10 -20.53
CA GLY A 59 -3.77 -4.82 -21.94
C GLY A 59 -2.37 -4.33 -22.27
N VAL A 60 -1.50 -4.14 -21.27
CA VAL A 60 -0.14 -3.71 -21.54
C VAL A 60 0.76 -4.91 -21.29
N VAL A 61 1.50 -5.31 -22.32
CA VAL A 61 2.76 -6.03 -22.18
C VAL A 61 3.65 -5.12 -21.33
N CYS A 62 3.44 -5.15 -20.02
CA CYS A 62 4.14 -4.29 -19.09
C CYS A 62 5.60 -4.73 -19.18
N HIS A 63 6.48 -3.81 -19.59
CA HIS A 63 7.90 -4.01 -19.39
C HIS A 63 8.12 -4.45 -17.94
N SER A 64 9.03 -5.40 -17.73
CA SER A 64 9.33 -5.96 -16.41
C SER A 64 9.59 -4.88 -15.36
N GLU A 65 10.09 -3.71 -15.78
CA GLU A 65 10.30 -2.53 -14.95
C GLU A 65 8.99 -1.91 -14.45
N THR A 66 7.98 -1.72 -15.31
CA THR A 66 6.68 -1.17 -14.92
C THR A 66 5.95 -2.10 -13.94
N VAL A 67 6.01 -3.41 -14.17
CA VAL A 67 5.47 -4.40 -13.22
C VAL A 67 6.19 -4.29 -11.89
N ARG A 68 7.52 -4.20 -11.90
CA ARG A 68 8.33 -4.06 -10.70
C ARG A 68 8.01 -2.79 -9.91
N GLU A 69 7.81 -1.66 -10.59
CA GLU A 69 7.40 -0.40 -9.95
C GLU A 69 6.03 -0.49 -9.30
N LEU A 70 5.06 -1.16 -9.96
CA LEU A 70 3.74 -1.42 -9.40
C LEU A 70 3.85 -2.31 -8.15
N ILE A 71 4.55 -3.44 -8.25
CA ILE A 71 4.78 -4.35 -7.11
C ILE A 71 5.46 -3.60 -5.95
N GLN A 72 6.45 -2.76 -6.24
CA GLN A 72 7.14 -1.97 -5.22
C GLN A 72 6.22 -0.93 -4.59
N THR A 73 5.40 -0.24 -5.37
CA THR A 73 4.42 0.74 -4.87
C THR A 73 3.43 0.08 -3.92
N ILE A 74 2.99 -1.13 -4.28
CA ILE A 74 2.01 -1.87 -3.49
C ILE A 74 2.66 -2.47 -2.23
N SER A 75 3.88 -3.00 -2.33
CA SER A 75 4.67 -3.48 -1.19
C SER A 75 4.99 -2.36 -0.19
N ASN A 76 5.22 -1.15 -0.70
CA ASN A 76 5.49 0.05 0.10
C ASN A 76 4.24 0.66 0.73
N GLU A 77 3.04 0.11 0.49
CA GLU A 77 1.84 0.60 1.16
C GLU A 77 1.88 0.27 2.65
N PHE A 78 2.50 -0.85 3.03
CA PHE A 78 2.50 -1.36 4.40
C PHE A 78 3.92 -1.63 4.94
N PRO A 79 4.82 -0.63 4.95
CA PRO A 79 6.21 -0.82 5.38
C PRO A 79 6.32 -1.26 6.86
N GLU A 80 5.30 -1.00 7.66
CA GLU A 80 5.23 -1.35 9.08
C GLU A 80 4.63 -2.74 9.36
N LEU A 81 4.00 -3.40 8.38
CA LEU A 81 3.41 -4.73 8.57
C LEU A 81 4.45 -5.82 8.42
N LYS A 82 4.31 -6.88 9.23
CA LYS A 82 5.09 -8.12 9.09
C LYS A 82 4.48 -9.03 8.02
N PRO A 83 5.24 -9.94 7.37
CA PRO A 83 4.75 -10.82 6.30
C PRO A 83 3.41 -11.52 6.60
N HIS A 84 3.20 -12.03 7.82
CA HIS A 84 1.96 -12.69 8.22
C HIS A 84 0.74 -11.75 8.47
N GLN A 85 0.95 -10.42 8.43
CA GLN A 85 -0.09 -9.40 8.57
C GLN A 85 -0.55 -8.86 7.22
N PHE A 86 0.11 -9.26 6.12
CA PHE A 86 -0.33 -8.90 4.77
C PHE A 86 -1.63 -9.61 4.40
N PRO A 87 -2.37 -9.08 3.42
CA PRO A 87 -3.46 -9.82 2.80
C PRO A 87 -2.96 -11.18 2.31
N ILE A 88 -3.75 -12.23 2.50
CA ILE A 88 -3.54 -13.57 1.92
C ILE A 88 -3.73 -13.50 0.40
N GLY A 89 -4.60 -12.61 -0.06
CA GLY A 89 -4.82 -12.32 -1.46
C GLY A 89 -5.73 -11.11 -1.63
N ILE A 90 -5.84 -10.66 -2.86
CA ILE A 90 -6.71 -9.54 -3.23
C ILE A 90 -7.64 -9.99 -4.35
N ILE A 91 -8.92 -9.61 -4.27
CA ILE A 91 -9.92 -9.93 -5.27
C ILE A 91 -10.54 -8.65 -5.84
N SER A 92 -10.65 -8.61 -7.17
CA SER A 92 -11.21 -7.47 -7.92
C SER A 92 -12.12 -7.95 -9.04
N LYS A 93 -13.02 -7.07 -9.48
CA LYS A 93 -13.83 -7.29 -10.67
C LYS A 93 -12.92 -7.51 -11.89
N CYS A 94 -13.27 -8.49 -12.72
CA CYS A 94 -12.59 -8.72 -13.99
C CYS A 94 -13.33 -7.99 -15.12
N TYR A 95 -12.57 -7.36 -16.01
CA TYR A 95 -13.10 -6.61 -17.16
C TYR A 95 -12.83 -7.28 -18.52
N LEU A 96 -12.35 -8.53 -18.55
CA LEU A 96 -12.19 -9.31 -19.80
C LEU A 96 -13.54 -9.63 -20.48
N GLY A 97 -14.65 -9.43 -19.77
CA GLY A 97 -16.00 -9.76 -20.25
C GLY A 97 -16.36 -11.22 -20.02
N SER A 98 -17.54 -11.60 -20.50
CA SER A 98 -18.07 -12.96 -20.31
C SER A 98 -17.10 -14.01 -20.86
N PRO A 99 -16.82 -15.11 -20.11
CA PRO A 99 -17.51 -15.55 -18.89
C PRO A 99 -16.86 -15.11 -17.55
N TYR A 100 -15.87 -14.22 -17.58
CA TYR A 100 -15.09 -13.83 -16.40
C TYR A 100 -15.77 -12.74 -15.58
N GLU A 101 -15.71 -12.85 -14.24
CA GLU A 101 -16.34 -11.88 -13.33
C GLU A 101 -15.38 -11.29 -12.30
N VAL A 102 -14.40 -12.07 -11.83
CA VAL A 102 -13.40 -11.64 -10.84
C VAL A 102 -12.02 -12.20 -11.19
N HIS A 103 -10.97 -11.58 -10.70
CA HIS A 103 -9.62 -12.13 -10.71
C HIS A 103 -9.01 -12.04 -9.31
N VAL A 104 -8.04 -12.92 -9.05
CA VAL A 104 -7.30 -12.95 -7.79
C VAL A 104 -5.86 -12.54 -8.04
N LEU A 105 -5.37 -11.68 -7.17
CA LEU A 105 -3.96 -11.32 -7.04
C LEU A 105 -3.38 -12.04 -5.81
N ASP A 106 -2.17 -12.57 -5.93
CA ASP A 106 -1.43 -13.08 -4.77
C ASP A 106 -0.78 -11.94 -3.97
N THR A 107 0.05 -12.30 -2.99
CA THR A 107 0.78 -11.33 -2.16
C THR A 107 1.91 -10.61 -2.90
N ALA A 108 2.39 -11.18 -4.01
CA ALA A 108 3.30 -10.51 -4.95
C ALA A 108 2.52 -9.63 -5.96
N LEU A 109 1.19 -9.72 -5.91
CA LEU A 109 0.21 -8.95 -6.68
C LEU A 109 0.27 -9.28 -8.17
N GLU A 110 0.72 -10.49 -8.46
CA GLU A 110 0.61 -11.09 -9.78
C GLU A 110 -0.82 -11.61 -9.92
N ILE A 111 -1.41 -11.42 -11.11
CA ILE A 111 -2.70 -12.05 -11.43
C ILE A 111 -2.45 -13.55 -11.44
N VAL A 112 -3.02 -14.21 -10.43
CA VAL A 112 -2.96 -15.67 -10.30
C VAL A 112 -3.86 -16.29 -11.34
N GLU A 113 -5.12 -15.82 -11.41
CA GLU A 113 -6.12 -16.39 -12.30
C GLU A 113 -7.36 -15.48 -12.48
N HIS A 114 -8.00 -15.59 -13.64
CA HIS A 114 -9.30 -15.01 -13.95
C HIS A 114 -10.40 -16.06 -13.75
N TYR A 115 -11.39 -15.76 -12.91
CA TYR A 115 -12.44 -16.71 -12.52
C TYR A 115 -13.73 -16.42 -13.26
N LYS A 116 -14.33 -17.49 -13.76
CA LYS A 116 -15.64 -17.48 -14.40
C LYS A 116 -16.76 -17.39 -13.36
N VAL A 117 -17.94 -16.99 -13.81
CA VAL A 117 -19.16 -17.05 -13.01
C VAL A 117 -19.33 -18.46 -12.42
N GLY A 118 -19.42 -18.54 -11.09
CA GLY A 118 -19.61 -19.80 -10.36
C GLY A 118 -18.38 -20.71 -10.26
N GLN A 119 -17.23 -20.35 -10.84
CA GLN A 119 -15.98 -21.10 -10.65
C GLN A 119 -15.44 -20.85 -9.24
N SER A 120 -15.21 -21.90 -8.45
CA SER A 120 -14.72 -21.78 -7.06
C SER A 120 -13.39 -21.03 -6.96
N LEU A 121 -13.30 -20.11 -6.01
CA LEU A 121 -12.08 -19.39 -5.64
C LEU A 121 -11.27 -20.14 -4.57
N PRO A 122 -9.94 -20.00 -4.56
CA PRO A 122 -9.06 -20.63 -3.58
C PRO A 122 -9.16 -19.98 -2.19
N SER A 123 -8.63 -20.67 -1.18
CA SER A 123 -8.11 -20.10 0.07
C SER A 123 -8.96 -19.00 0.73
N GLY A 124 -10.25 -19.26 0.96
CA GLY A 124 -11.12 -18.33 1.68
C GLY A 124 -11.43 -17.02 0.91
N MET A 125 -11.06 -16.92 -0.36
CA MET A 125 -11.30 -15.74 -1.20
C MET A 125 -12.78 -15.58 -1.58
N GLU A 126 -13.59 -16.64 -1.47
CA GLU A 126 -15.02 -16.58 -1.77
C GLU A 126 -15.78 -15.52 -0.97
N LYS A 127 -15.36 -15.27 0.28
CA LYS A 127 -15.96 -14.24 1.13
C LYS A 127 -15.85 -12.83 0.53
N GLY A 128 -14.91 -12.61 -0.40
CA GLY A 128 -14.71 -11.34 -1.10
C GLY A 128 -15.45 -11.22 -2.44
N ARG A 129 -15.98 -12.31 -3.02
CA ARG A 129 -16.52 -12.29 -4.39
C ARG A 129 -17.63 -11.26 -4.58
N ALA A 130 -18.67 -11.33 -3.75
CA ALA A 130 -19.81 -10.43 -3.86
C ALA A 130 -19.41 -8.95 -3.67
N LEU A 131 -18.45 -8.69 -2.78
CA LEU A 131 -17.93 -7.34 -2.54
C LEU A 131 -17.09 -6.83 -3.71
N ALA A 132 -16.30 -7.69 -4.35
CA ALA A 132 -15.49 -7.32 -5.52
C ALA A 132 -16.35 -6.94 -6.73
N LEU A 133 -17.55 -7.52 -6.85
CA LEU A 133 -18.51 -7.17 -7.89
C LEU A 133 -19.30 -5.88 -7.60
N HIS A 134 -19.28 -5.41 -6.35
CA HIS A 134 -19.99 -4.20 -5.95
C HIS A 134 -19.30 -2.94 -6.51
N PRO A 135 -20.02 -2.06 -7.24
CA PRO A 135 -19.40 -0.93 -7.96
C PRO A 135 -18.77 0.14 -7.04
N GLY A 136 -19.11 0.13 -5.75
CA GLY A 136 -18.53 1.02 -4.74
C GLY A 136 -17.10 0.67 -4.34
N TYR A 137 -16.62 -0.53 -4.65
CA TYR A 137 -15.28 -1.00 -4.31
C TYR A 137 -14.43 -1.18 -5.56
N LEU A 138 -13.14 -0.90 -5.42
CA LEU A 138 -12.12 -1.08 -6.45
C LEU A 138 -11.53 -2.49 -6.36
N TYR A 139 -11.19 -2.94 -5.15
CA TYR A 139 -10.74 -4.30 -4.84
C TYR A 139 -10.99 -4.60 -3.36
N ILE A 140 -10.86 -5.86 -3.00
CA ILE A 140 -11.08 -6.39 -1.66
C ILE A 140 -9.81 -7.11 -1.20
N GLU A 141 -9.22 -6.64 -0.11
CA GLU A 141 -8.08 -7.26 0.54
C GLU A 141 -8.58 -8.31 1.53
N ILE A 142 -8.09 -9.55 1.40
CA ILE A 142 -8.49 -10.66 2.25
C ILE A 142 -7.38 -10.95 3.25
N PHE A 143 -7.63 -10.66 4.53
CA PHE A 143 -6.73 -11.03 5.62
C PHE A 143 -7.19 -12.34 6.28
N SER A 144 -6.34 -12.89 7.14
CA SER A 144 -6.62 -14.10 7.93
C SER A 144 -7.92 -13.96 8.73
N ASN A 145 -8.08 -12.85 9.45
CA ASN A 145 -9.19 -12.63 10.39
C ASN A 145 -10.18 -11.55 9.94
N SER A 146 -9.97 -10.92 8.78
CA SER A 146 -10.82 -9.83 8.34
C SER A 146 -10.82 -9.65 6.81
N ILE A 147 -11.74 -8.82 6.34
CA ILE A 147 -11.84 -8.38 4.96
C ILE A 147 -11.77 -6.86 4.97
N CYS A 148 -10.99 -6.27 4.07
CA CYS A 148 -10.92 -4.83 3.87
C CYS A 148 -11.37 -4.50 2.44
N ALA A 149 -12.55 -3.90 2.31
CA ALA A 149 -13.06 -3.41 1.04
C ALA A 149 -12.54 -2.00 0.80
N VAL A 150 -11.90 -1.75 -0.36
CA VAL A 150 -11.27 -0.48 -0.68
C VAL A 150 -11.99 0.20 -1.84
N SER A 151 -12.40 1.44 -1.66
CA SER A 151 -13.05 2.23 -2.72
C SER A 151 -12.03 2.85 -3.69
N LYS A 152 -12.50 3.39 -4.83
CA LYS A 152 -11.67 4.16 -5.76
C LYS A 152 -10.99 5.37 -5.13
N SER A 153 -11.60 5.95 -4.10
CA SER A 153 -11.00 7.06 -3.37
C SER A 153 -9.94 6.62 -2.37
N GLY A 154 -9.75 5.30 -2.15
CA GLY A 154 -8.86 4.71 -1.15
C GLY A 154 -9.51 4.49 0.22
N ASN A 155 -10.79 4.82 0.40
CA ASN A 155 -11.47 4.63 1.68
C ASN A 155 -11.66 3.13 1.95
N THR A 156 -11.41 2.72 3.19
CA THR A 156 -11.49 1.32 3.61
C THR A 156 -12.74 1.05 4.43
N SER A 157 -13.40 -0.08 4.19
CA SER A 157 -14.44 -0.65 5.04
C SER A 157 -14.01 -2.04 5.50
N ILE A 158 -13.88 -2.23 6.81
CA ILE A 158 -13.45 -3.53 7.36
C ILE A 158 -14.65 -4.32 7.86
N ILE A 159 -14.67 -5.59 7.49
CA ILE A 159 -15.60 -6.61 8.01
C ILE A 159 -14.74 -7.63 8.75
N GLN A 160 -15.02 -7.85 10.03
CA GLN A 160 -14.35 -8.89 10.81
C GLN A 160 -14.92 -10.25 10.42
N GLY A 161 -14.05 -11.24 10.31
CA GLY A 161 -14.39 -12.63 9.99
C GLY A 161 -14.74 -13.46 11.22
#